data_AF-A0A3N5LWN5-F1
#
_entry.id   AF-A0A3N5LWN5-F1
#
_cell.length_a   1.000
_cell.length_b   1.000
_cell.length_c   1.000
_cell.angle_alpha   90.00
_cell.angle_beta   90.00
_cell.angle_gamma   90.00
#
_symmetry.space_group_name_H-M   'P 1'
#
loop_
_entity.id
_entity.type
_entity.pdbx_description
1 polymer ?
#
loop_
_entity_poly.entity_id
_entity_poly.type
_entity_poly.pdbx_seq_one_letter_code
_entity_poly.pdbx_strand_id
1 'polypeptide(L)'
;YVPLSGTSMAAPHVAGLAALLISAEPAYHGQVDEIEAQIERTAVWLTASDGCGVDGSQIPNNVYGWGRIDAEKATDGLSLSKSATPAEIVVGEPITYTLNLNQIITATTRVVLTDTLPVGTTFITATLPYTMEGNTVRWDFERLEAGQGISVSLVVRAEMIGKIENGVYGVRSDQISTISRPPVVTSVIPVLINLYIPVVSKTP
;
A
#
# COMPACT_ATOMS: atom_id res chain seq x y z
N TYR A 1 -9.38 33.57 21.57
CA TYR A 1 -9.45 32.33 20.77
C TYR A 1 -10.74 31.60 21.09
N VAL A 2 -11.37 30.99 20.09
CA VAL A 2 -12.60 30.18 20.24
C VAL A 2 -12.44 28.88 19.44
N PRO A 3 -12.89 27.72 19.97
CA PRO A 3 -12.89 26.48 19.21
C PRO A 3 -13.99 26.53 18.14
N LEU A 4 -13.65 26.15 16.91
CA LEU A 4 -14.57 26.05 15.78
C LEU A 4 -14.43 24.67 15.15
N SER A 5 -15.46 24.23 14.43
CA SER A 5 -15.49 22.93 13.74
C SER A 5 -16.06 23.10 12.34
N GLY A 6 -15.52 22.34 11.38
CA GLY A 6 -15.96 22.35 9.99
C GLY A 6 -14.81 22.19 9.02
N THR A 7 -15.12 21.85 7.77
CA THR A 7 -14.14 21.74 6.69
C THR A 7 -13.45 23.07 6.38
N SER A 8 -14.10 24.19 6.69
CA SER A 8 -13.49 25.54 6.64
C SER A 8 -12.27 25.69 7.56
N MET A 9 -12.19 24.93 8.66
CA MET A 9 -10.99 24.89 9.51
C MET A 9 -9.97 23.85 9.02
N ALA A 10 -10.39 22.83 8.29
CA ALA A 10 -9.48 21.84 7.70
C ALA A 10 -8.74 22.40 6.48
N ALA A 11 -9.43 23.14 5.60
CA ALA A 11 -8.86 23.72 4.39
C ALA A 11 -7.55 24.52 4.59
N PRO A 12 -7.43 25.44 5.58
CA PRO A 12 -6.17 26.16 5.80
C PRO A 12 -5.01 25.26 6.25
N HIS A 13 -5.26 24.09 6.85
CA HIS A 13 -4.20 23.13 7.16
C HIS A 13 -3.60 22.50 5.90
N VAL A 14 -4.46 22.14 4.93
CA VAL A 14 -4.01 21.63 3.63
C VAL A 14 -3.26 22.71 2.84
N ALA A 15 -3.76 23.96 2.86
CA ALA A 15 -3.08 25.09 2.24
C ALA A 15 -1.70 25.36 2.88
N GLY A 16 -1.61 25.28 4.21
CA GLY A 16 -0.34 25.38 4.93
C GLY A 16 0.65 24.27 4.55
N LEU A 17 0.16 23.04 4.39
CA LEU A 17 0.99 21.92 3.94
C LEU A 17 1.49 22.12 2.50
N ALA A 18 0.63 22.56 1.58
CA ALA A 18 1.04 22.86 0.21
C ALA A 18 2.14 23.94 0.17
N ALA A 19 2.01 25.00 0.98
CA ALA A 19 3.04 26.02 1.12
C ALA A 19 4.34 25.46 1.69
N LEU A 20 4.26 24.56 2.68
CA LEU A 20 5.42 23.89 3.26
C LEU A 20 6.14 23.01 2.23
N LEU A 21 5.38 22.28 1.40
CA LEU A 21 5.94 21.46 0.30
C LEU A 21 6.68 22.32 -0.72
N ILE A 22 6.10 23.44 -1.15
CA ILE A 22 6.76 24.39 -2.06
C ILE A 22 8.02 24.99 -1.40
N SER A 23 8.01 25.20 -0.09
CA SER A 23 9.20 25.67 0.64
C SER A 23 10.29 24.60 0.75
N ALA A 24 9.93 23.33 0.84
CA ALA A 24 10.86 22.21 0.94
C ALA A 24 11.45 21.83 -0.44
N GLU A 25 10.61 21.86 -1.47
CA GLU A 25 10.97 21.60 -2.87
C GLU A 25 10.46 22.74 -3.76
N PRO A 26 11.27 23.79 -4.01
CA PRO A 26 10.87 24.91 -4.84
C PRO A 26 10.46 24.54 -6.26
N ALA A 27 10.90 23.37 -6.78
CA ALA A 27 10.46 22.89 -8.08
C ALA A 27 8.94 22.67 -8.14
N TYR A 28 8.27 22.39 -7.03
CA TYR A 28 6.82 22.23 -6.97
C TYR A 28 6.03 23.53 -7.18
N HIS A 29 6.68 24.68 -7.25
CA HIS A 29 5.99 25.93 -7.51
C HIS A 29 5.20 25.89 -8.85
N GLY A 30 3.87 25.96 -8.76
CA GLY A 30 2.97 25.87 -9.91
C GLY A 30 2.67 24.44 -10.39
N GLN A 31 3.23 23.41 -9.76
CA GLN A 31 2.97 22.00 -10.07
C GLN A 31 1.88 21.44 -9.14
N VAL A 32 0.63 21.85 -9.36
CA VAL A 32 -0.51 21.48 -8.51
C VAL A 32 -0.67 19.95 -8.45
N ASP A 33 -0.62 19.27 -9.59
CA ASP A 33 -0.79 17.82 -9.68
C ASP A 33 0.27 17.06 -8.85
N GLU A 34 1.52 17.52 -8.86
CA GLU A 34 2.60 16.89 -8.08
C GLU A 34 2.44 17.16 -6.57
N ILE A 35 2.02 18.36 -6.19
CA ILE A 35 1.73 18.70 -4.79
C ILE A 35 0.58 17.83 -4.27
N GLU A 36 -0.52 17.74 -5.03
CA GLU A 36 -1.66 16.91 -4.66
C GLU A 36 -1.25 15.45 -4.55
N ALA A 37 -0.59 14.91 -5.58
CA ALA A 37 -0.15 13.52 -5.55
C ALA A 37 0.82 13.22 -4.40
N GLN A 38 1.69 14.17 -4.03
CA GLN A 38 2.57 14.00 -2.88
C GLN A 38 1.81 13.99 -1.55
N ILE A 39 0.82 14.88 -1.37
CA ILE A 39 -0.05 14.89 -0.18
C ILE A 39 -0.85 13.57 -0.10
N GLU A 40 -1.40 13.10 -1.22
CA GLU A 40 -2.18 11.86 -1.27
C GLU A 40 -1.34 10.62 -0.97
N ARG A 41 -0.15 10.51 -1.57
CA ARG A 41 0.78 9.39 -1.38
C ARG A 41 1.39 9.35 0.01
N THR A 42 1.34 10.43 0.79
CA THR A 42 1.94 10.50 2.13
C THR A 42 0.90 10.61 3.24
N ALA A 43 -0.37 10.83 2.90
CA ALA A 43 -1.47 10.80 3.84
C ALA A 43 -1.53 9.47 4.61
N VAL A 44 -1.94 9.57 5.88
CA VAL A 44 -2.29 8.40 6.70
C VAL A 44 -3.65 7.91 6.25
N TRP A 45 -3.69 6.74 5.61
CA TRP A 45 -4.92 6.14 5.09
C TRP A 45 -5.88 5.81 6.24
N LEU A 46 -7.13 6.29 6.15
CA LEU A 46 -8.17 6.09 7.16
C LEU A 46 -9.37 5.39 6.54
N THR A 47 -9.87 4.36 7.21
CA THR A 47 -11.07 3.61 6.84
C THR A 47 -12.28 4.05 7.66
N ALA A 48 -13.48 3.92 7.10
CA ALA A 48 -14.75 4.20 7.77
C ALA A 48 -15.63 2.94 7.81
N SER A 49 -16.48 2.81 8.83
CA SER A 49 -17.48 1.73 8.92
C SER A 49 -18.67 1.95 7.99
N ASP A 50 -19.05 3.21 7.75
CA ASP A 50 -20.08 3.61 6.78
C ASP A 50 -19.38 4.33 5.61
N GLY A 51 -19.47 3.80 4.40
CA GLY A 51 -18.75 4.34 3.25
C GLY A 51 -19.55 5.30 2.37
N CYS A 52 -20.63 5.91 2.90
CA CYS A 52 -21.43 6.92 2.19
C CYS A 52 -21.76 6.50 0.73
N GLY A 53 -22.23 5.25 0.55
CA GLY A 53 -22.59 4.68 -0.76
C GLY A 53 -21.55 3.75 -1.41
N VAL A 54 -20.34 3.61 -0.84
CA VAL A 54 -19.33 2.60 -1.25
C VAL A 54 -18.77 1.87 -0.02
N ASP A 55 -17.83 0.95 -0.20
CA ASP A 55 -17.13 0.29 0.91
C ASP A 55 -16.15 1.28 1.57
N GLY A 56 -16.40 1.61 2.84
CA GLY A 56 -15.59 2.56 3.62
C GLY A 56 -14.19 2.04 3.98
N SER A 57 -13.89 0.76 3.70
CA SER A 57 -12.55 0.20 3.85
C SER A 57 -11.64 0.47 2.66
N GLN A 58 -12.19 0.88 1.51
CA GLN A 58 -11.40 1.22 0.34
C GLN A 58 -10.63 2.54 0.54
N ILE A 59 -9.49 2.66 -0.14
CA ILE A 59 -8.72 3.90 -0.17
C ILE A 59 -8.44 4.26 -1.64
N PRO A 60 -8.81 5.46 -2.09
CA PRO A 60 -9.56 6.49 -1.35
C PRO A 60 -11.01 6.06 -1.04
N ASN A 61 -11.63 6.64 -0.01
CA ASN A 61 -13.08 6.49 0.26
C ASN A 61 -13.80 7.84 0.30
N ASN A 62 -15.13 7.79 0.22
CA ASN A 62 -15.98 8.98 0.20
C ASN A 62 -16.03 9.75 1.54
N VAL A 63 -15.47 9.22 2.64
CA VAL A 63 -15.49 9.86 3.97
C VAL A 63 -14.21 10.66 4.21
N TYR A 64 -13.05 10.07 3.91
CA TYR A 64 -11.75 10.64 4.21
C TYR A 64 -10.87 10.90 2.98
N GLY A 65 -11.34 10.57 1.78
CA GLY A 65 -10.50 10.57 0.58
C GLY A 65 -9.29 9.65 0.79
N TRP A 66 -8.08 10.20 0.62
CA TRP A 66 -6.82 9.51 0.88
C TRP A 66 -6.44 9.41 2.37
N GLY A 67 -7.23 10.01 3.26
CA GLY A 67 -7.01 9.97 4.70
C GLY A 67 -6.55 11.30 5.29
N ARG A 68 -5.86 11.24 6.42
CA ARG A 68 -5.38 12.43 7.13
C ARG A 68 -4.02 12.86 6.59
N ILE A 69 -3.87 14.14 6.27
CA ILE A 69 -2.56 14.70 5.86
C ILE A 69 -1.50 14.48 6.94
N ASP A 70 -0.28 14.20 6.52
CA ASP A 70 0.89 14.07 7.38
C ASP A 70 1.99 14.98 6.85
N ALA A 71 2.20 16.10 7.53
CA ALA A 71 3.12 17.12 7.06
C ALA A 71 4.57 16.65 7.04
N GLU A 72 4.98 15.84 8.02
CA GLU A 72 6.33 15.28 8.11
C GLU A 72 6.58 14.34 6.92
N LYS A 73 5.69 13.36 6.71
CA LYS A 73 5.82 12.41 5.60
C LYS A 73 5.76 13.08 4.24
N ALA A 74 4.90 14.07 4.09
CA ALA A 74 4.79 14.84 2.87
C ALA A 74 6.12 15.54 2.54
N THR A 75 6.75 16.21 3.51
CA THR A 75 8.04 16.91 3.32
C THR A 75 9.25 15.99 3.22
N ASP A 76 9.20 14.82 3.84
CA ASP A 76 10.27 13.82 3.73
C ASP A 76 10.37 13.26 2.31
N GLY A 77 9.25 13.17 1.58
CA GLY A 77 9.25 12.74 0.19
C GLY A 77 9.13 11.23 -0.02
N LEU A 78 9.20 10.43 1.04
CA LEU A 78 9.15 8.97 0.96
C LEU A 78 7.71 8.47 0.94
N SER A 79 7.37 7.65 -0.04
CA SER A 79 6.08 6.98 -0.13
C SER A 79 6.22 5.49 -0.42
N LEU A 80 5.24 4.73 0.05
CA LEU A 80 5.13 3.28 -0.13
C LEU A 80 3.71 2.95 -0.61
N SER A 81 3.62 2.16 -1.68
CA SER A 81 2.39 1.53 -2.14
C SER A 81 2.60 0.04 -2.39
N LYS A 82 1.51 -0.73 -2.31
CA LYS A 82 1.53 -2.16 -2.54
C LYS A 82 0.28 -2.60 -3.28
N SER A 83 0.44 -3.55 -4.20
CA SER A 83 -0.65 -4.17 -4.94
C SER A 83 -0.46 -5.68 -5.03
N ALA A 84 -1.54 -6.42 -5.20
CA ALA A 84 -1.53 -7.87 -5.42
C ALA A 84 -2.13 -8.20 -6.78
N THR A 85 -1.46 -9.10 -7.51
CA THR A 85 -1.93 -9.60 -8.80
C THR A 85 -1.75 -11.12 -8.85
N PRO A 86 -2.77 -11.89 -9.28
CA PRO A 86 -4.17 -11.47 -9.52
C PRO A 86 -4.94 -11.10 -8.24
N ALA A 87 -6.07 -10.38 -8.38
CA ALA A 87 -6.94 -10.02 -7.25
C ALA A 87 -7.79 -11.21 -6.74
N GLU A 88 -8.04 -12.20 -7.61
CA GLU A 88 -8.68 -13.46 -7.29
C GLU A 88 -7.87 -14.61 -7.91
N ILE A 89 -7.62 -15.66 -7.14
CA ILE A 89 -6.87 -16.85 -7.57
C ILE A 89 -7.53 -18.14 -7.07
N VAL A 90 -7.16 -19.27 -7.67
CA VAL A 90 -7.51 -20.60 -7.14
C VAL A 90 -6.50 -21.00 -6.06
N VAL A 91 -6.93 -21.73 -5.03
CA VAL A 91 -6.01 -22.28 -4.02
C VAL A 91 -4.88 -23.07 -4.68
N GLY A 92 -3.65 -22.87 -4.20
CA GLY A 92 -2.43 -23.44 -4.78
C GLY A 92 -1.77 -22.57 -5.85
N GLU A 93 -2.42 -21.52 -6.37
CA GLU A 93 -1.82 -20.60 -7.34
C GLU A 93 -0.94 -19.52 -6.65
N PRO A 94 0.00 -18.91 -7.39
CA PRO A 94 0.84 -17.85 -6.85
C PRO A 94 0.11 -16.50 -6.81
N ILE A 95 0.38 -15.73 -5.75
CA ILE A 95 0.05 -14.31 -5.61
C ILE A 95 1.35 -13.52 -5.75
N THR A 96 1.35 -12.53 -6.63
CA THR A 96 2.47 -11.58 -6.76
C THR A 96 2.11 -10.27 -6.08
N TYR A 97 2.81 -9.94 -5.00
CA TYR A 97 2.78 -8.63 -4.36
C TYR A 97 3.87 -7.74 -4.98
N THR A 98 3.48 -6.56 -5.46
CA THR A 98 4.41 -5.53 -5.96
C THR A 98 4.43 -4.39 -4.96
N LEU A 99 5.61 -4.05 -4.44
CA LEU A 99 5.84 -2.93 -3.53
C LEU A 99 6.60 -1.85 -4.30
N ASN A 100 6.05 -0.63 -4.30
CA ASN A 100 6.67 0.52 -4.94
C ASN A 100 7.04 1.54 -3.89
N LEU A 101 8.31 1.94 -3.92
CA LEU A 101 8.87 3.03 -3.13
C LEU A 101 9.14 4.21 -4.06
N ASN A 102 8.78 5.41 -3.63
CA ASN A 102 9.21 6.63 -4.32
C ASN A 102 9.78 7.60 -3.30
N GLN A 103 10.97 8.12 -3.59
CA GLN A 103 11.61 9.20 -2.84
C GLN A 103 11.62 10.44 -3.73
N ILE A 104 10.83 11.47 -3.40
CA ILE A 104 10.65 12.61 -4.31
C ILE A 104 11.43 13.85 -3.90
N ILE A 105 11.44 14.21 -2.61
CA ILE A 105 11.96 15.51 -2.14
C ILE A 105 13.44 15.39 -1.74
N THR A 106 13.72 14.79 -0.59
CA THR A 106 15.10 14.75 -0.06
C THR A 106 15.68 13.36 -0.19
N ALA A 107 16.89 13.22 -0.73
CA ALA A 107 17.53 11.91 -0.78
C ALA A 107 17.63 11.27 0.61
N THR A 108 17.28 9.99 0.71
CA THR A 108 17.14 9.26 1.97
C THR A 108 18.11 8.08 2.01
N THR A 109 18.76 7.86 3.15
CA THR A 109 19.72 6.77 3.34
C THR A 109 19.14 5.61 4.15
N ARG A 110 19.81 4.46 4.08
CA ARG A 110 19.55 3.25 4.89
C ARG A 110 18.07 2.87 4.91
N VAL A 111 17.47 2.85 3.73
CA VAL A 111 16.04 2.52 3.55
C VAL A 111 15.88 1.01 3.69
N VAL A 112 15.06 0.60 4.64
CA VAL A 112 14.74 -0.80 4.92
C VAL A 112 13.27 -1.02 4.64
N LEU A 113 12.97 -1.82 3.62
CA LEU A 113 11.63 -2.28 3.29
C LEU A 113 11.43 -3.69 3.85
N THR A 114 10.32 -3.90 4.52
CA THR A 114 9.96 -5.19 5.10
C THR A 114 8.55 -5.59 4.69
N ASP A 115 8.36 -6.88 4.45
CA ASP A 115 7.08 -7.50 4.12
C ASP A 115 6.99 -8.89 4.78
N THR A 116 6.03 -9.05 5.69
CA THR A 116 5.79 -10.33 6.36
C THR A 116 4.85 -11.17 5.51
N LEU A 117 5.22 -12.44 5.32
CA LEU A 117 4.38 -13.38 4.58
C LEU A 117 2.98 -13.46 5.20
N PRO A 118 1.91 -13.33 4.40
CA PRO A 118 0.54 -13.50 4.87
C PRO A 118 0.31 -14.90 5.45
N VAL A 119 -0.56 -14.98 6.46
CA VAL A 119 -1.02 -16.28 6.98
C VAL A 119 -1.67 -17.08 5.86
N GLY A 120 -1.40 -18.39 5.81
CA GLY A 120 -1.93 -19.27 4.77
C GLY A 120 -1.21 -19.16 3.43
N THR A 121 0.02 -18.65 3.41
CA THR A 121 0.87 -18.61 2.22
C THR A 121 2.23 -19.28 2.44
N THR A 122 2.86 -19.73 1.35
CA THR A 122 4.26 -20.17 1.35
C THR A 122 5.12 -19.30 0.44
N PHE A 123 6.37 -19.05 0.84
CA PHE A 123 7.32 -18.25 0.06
C PHE A 123 7.68 -18.96 -1.26
N ILE A 124 7.62 -18.24 -2.38
CA ILE A 124 8.16 -18.72 -3.67
C ILE A 124 9.46 -17.97 -3.99
N THR A 125 9.38 -16.65 -4.14
CA THR A 125 10.53 -15.82 -4.51
C THR A 125 10.30 -14.35 -4.17
N ALA A 126 11.39 -13.57 -4.16
CA ALA A 126 11.37 -12.12 -4.01
C ALA A 126 12.45 -11.49 -4.90
N THR A 127 12.30 -10.21 -5.24
CA THR A 127 13.33 -9.46 -5.98
C THR A 127 14.65 -9.46 -5.20
N LEU A 128 15.74 -9.87 -5.85
CA LEU A 128 17.08 -9.85 -5.27
C LEU A 128 17.68 -8.43 -5.31
N PRO A 129 18.53 -8.06 -4.34
CA PRO A 129 18.89 -8.82 -3.15
C PRO A 129 17.81 -8.69 -2.05
N TYR A 130 17.48 -9.79 -1.39
CA TYR A 130 16.64 -9.80 -0.20
C TYR A 130 17.26 -10.67 0.89
N THR A 131 16.86 -10.42 2.13
CA THR A 131 17.16 -11.29 3.28
C THR A 131 15.85 -11.80 3.87
N MET A 132 15.86 -13.03 4.38
CA MET A 132 14.70 -13.64 5.05
C MET A 132 14.97 -13.71 6.55
N GLU A 133 14.18 -12.99 7.33
CA GLU A 133 14.21 -13.00 8.79
C GLU A 133 12.93 -13.70 9.30
N GLY A 134 13.00 -15.02 9.50
CA GLY A 134 11.84 -15.84 9.81
C GLY A 134 10.84 -15.86 8.65
N ASN A 135 9.67 -15.25 8.86
CA ASN A 135 8.61 -15.08 7.85
C ASN A 135 8.58 -13.66 7.26
N THR A 136 9.63 -12.86 7.44
CA THR A 136 9.70 -11.49 6.92
C THR A 136 10.76 -11.40 5.84
N VAL A 137 10.36 -10.91 4.66
CA VAL A 137 11.26 -10.54 3.58
C VAL A 137 11.74 -9.11 3.83
N ARG A 138 13.04 -8.90 3.72
CA ARG A 138 13.68 -7.61 3.94
C ARG A 138 14.53 -7.22 2.73
N TRP A 139 14.33 -6.00 2.26
CA TRP A 139 15.17 -5.35 1.26
C TRP A 139 15.85 -4.12 1.88
N ASP A 140 17.16 -4.02 1.67
CA ASP A 140 17.98 -2.91 2.16
C ASP A 140 18.47 -2.10 0.97
N PHE A 141 18.24 -0.79 1.00
CA PHE A 141 18.76 0.17 0.04
C PHE A 141 19.65 1.17 0.78
N GLU A 142 20.90 1.28 0.36
CA GLU A 142 21.84 2.20 1.01
C GLU A 142 21.40 3.66 0.88
N ARG A 143 20.84 4.00 -0.28
CA ARG A 143 20.42 5.35 -0.61
C ARG A 143 19.36 5.33 -1.71
N LEU A 144 18.36 6.19 -1.56
CA LEU A 144 17.40 6.58 -2.59
C LEU A 144 17.54 8.07 -2.84
N GLU A 145 17.86 8.45 -4.08
CA GLU A 145 17.96 9.86 -4.48
C GLU A 145 16.57 10.51 -4.59
N ALA A 146 16.55 11.84 -4.57
CA ALA A 146 15.34 12.61 -4.90
C ALA A 146 14.89 12.30 -6.34
N GLY A 147 13.58 12.09 -6.51
CA GLY A 147 12.96 11.63 -7.76
C GLY A 147 13.13 10.13 -8.06
N GLN A 148 13.76 9.34 -7.19
CA GLN A 148 14.00 7.92 -7.44
C GLN A 148 12.80 7.05 -7.03
N GLY A 149 12.35 6.21 -7.97
CA GLY A 149 11.38 5.14 -7.73
C GLY A 149 12.04 3.76 -7.76
N ILE A 150 11.66 2.87 -6.84
CA ILE A 150 12.08 1.47 -6.80
C ILE A 150 10.85 0.58 -6.74
N SER A 151 10.86 -0.50 -7.51
CA SER A 151 9.82 -1.52 -7.49
C SER A 151 10.44 -2.87 -7.16
N VAL A 152 9.89 -3.55 -6.15
CA VAL A 152 10.26 -4.94 -5.80
C VAL A 152 9.01 -5.81 -5.76
N SER A 153 9.20 -7.11 -5.98
CA SER A 153 8.14 -8.10 -5.93
C SER A 153 8.40 -9.17 -4.87
N LEU A 154 7.31 -9.65 -4.27
CA LEU A 154 7.21 -10.82 -3.42
C LEU A 154 6.17 -11.76 -4.00
N VAL A 155 6.58 -12.98 -4.33
CA VAL A 155 5.69 -14.01 -4.85
C VAL A 155 5.51 -15.09 -3.79
N VAL A 156 4.26 -15.40 -3.47
CA VAL A 156 3.88 -16.43 -2.50
C VAL A 156 2.86 -17.38 -3.12
N ARG A 157 2.75 -18.61 -2.64
CA ARG A 157 1.67 -19.54 -3.00
C ARG A 157 0.55 -19.45 -1.97
N ALA A 158 -0.70 -19.46 -2.39
CA ALA A 158 -1.83 -19.59 -1.47
C ALA A 158 -2.08 -21.04 -1.06
N GLU A 159 -2.10 -21.31 0.24
CA GLU A 159 -2.33 -22.65 0.82
C GLU A 159 -3.73 -22.80 1.45
N MET A 160 -4.50 -21.72 1.50
CA MET A 160 -5.84 -21.73 2.08
C MET A 160 -6.85 -21.00 1.19
N ILE A 161 -8.10 -21.45 1.27
CA ILE A 161 -9.27 -20.83 0.63
C ILE A 161 -9.74 -19.67 1.52
N GLY A 162 -10.28 -18.61 0.93
CA GLY A 162 -10.78 -17.43 1.63
C GLY A 162 -10.00 -16.17 1.31
N LYS A 163 -9.99 -15.20 2.23
CA LYS A 163 -9.27 -13.93 2.05
C LYS A 163 -7.86 -14.06 2.64
N ILE A 164 -6.85 -13.80 1.81
CA ILE A 164 -5.46 -13.67 2.25
C ILE A 164 -5.16 -12.17 2.37
N GLU A 165 -4.79 -11.74 3.57
CA GLU A 165 -4.48 -10.35 3.88
C GLU A 165 -2.98 -10.16 4.12
N ASN A 166 -2.34 -9.38 3.26
CA ASN A 166 -0.97 -8.96 3.48
C ASN A 166 -0.94 -7.57 4.12
N GLY A 167 -0.92 -7.54 5.46
CA GLY A 167 -1.03 -6.31 6.26
C GLY A 167 0.22 -5.88 7.03
N VAL A 168 1.22 -6.74 7.15
CA VAL A 168 2.40 -6.45 7.98
C VAL A 168 3.59 -6.15 7.08
N TYR A 169 3.56 -4.93 6.51
CA TYR A 169 4.62 -4.41 5.65
C TYR A 169 4.85 -2.92 5.93
N GLY A 170 6.03 -2.45 5.59
CA GLY A 170 6.40 -1.07 5.81
C GLY A 170 7.82 -0.75 5.38
N VAL A 171 8.10 0.54 5.24
CA VAL A 171 9.42 1.07 4.93
C VAL A 171 9.87 2.01 6.03
N ARG A 172 11.14 1.96 6.40
CA ARG A 172 11.76 2.90 7.33
C ARG A 172 13.13 3.32 6.83
N SER A 173 13.65 4.41 7.37
CA SER A 173 15.02 4.87 7.16
C SER A 173 15.64 5.26 8.51
N ASP A 174 16.92 5.59 8.53
CA ASP A 174 17.56 6.27 9.65
C ASP A 174 17.09 7.74 9.82
N GLN A 175 16.49 8.32 8.78
CA GLN A 175 15.98 9.69 8.76
C GLN A 175 14.45 9.76 8.88
N ILE A 176 13.75 8.72 8.43
CA ILE A 176 12.28 8.72 8.28
C ILE A 176 11.70 7.60 9.14
N SER A 177 10.76 7.96 10.02
CA SER A 177 10.01 6.98 10.83
C SER A 177 9.21 6.01 9.95
N THR A 178 8.91 4.82 10.47
CA THR A 178 8.26 3.76 9.68
C THR A 178 6.96 4.21 9.02
N ILE A 179 6.86 3.99 7.71
CA ILE A 179 5.65 4.15 6.90
C ILE A 179 5.06 2.75 6.71
N SER A 180 3.81 2.56 7.12
CA SER A 180 3.04 1.34 6.87
C SER A 180 1.71 1.71 6.21
N ARG A 181 1.08 0.73 5.56
CA ARG A 181 -0.13 0.90 4.76
C ARG A 181 -1.14 -0.20 5.10
N PRO A 182 -2.44 0.06 4.89
CA PRO A 182 -3.51 -0.92 5.01
C PRO A 182 -3.23 -2.24 4.27
N PRO A 183 -3.82 -3.35 4.74
CA PRO A 183 -3.60 -4.67 4.15
C PRO A 183 -4.07 -4.73 2.70
N VAL A 184 -3.29 -5.42 1.87
CA VAL A 184 -3.71 -5.80 0.52
C VAL A 184 -4.37 -7.17 0.59
N VAL A 185 -5.61 -7.25 0.12
CA VAL A 185 -6.44 -8.46 0.21
C VAL A 185 -6.55 -9.15 -1.14
N THR A 186 -6.37 -10.46 -1.15
CA THR A 186 -6.58 -11.33 -2.32
C THR A 186 -7.60 -12.40 -1.99
N SER A 187 -8.56 -12.62 -2.90
CA SER A 187 -9.57 -13.68 -2.77
C SER A 187 -9.03 -15.00 -3.32
N VAL A 188 -9.17 -16.07 -2.54
CA VAL A 188 -8.77 -17.42 -2.94
C VAL A 188 -10.00 -18.31 -3.00
N ILE A 189 -10.29 -18.85 -4.19
CA ILE A 189 -11.44 -19.71 -4.47
C ILE A 189 -11.02 -21.19 -4.54
N PRO A 190 -11.94 -22.14 -4.27
CA PRO A 190 -11.65 -23.56 -4.39
C PRO A 190 -11.42 -23.98 -5.85
N VAL A 191 -10.73 -25.11 -6.03
CA VAL A 191 -10.63 -25.77 -7.34
C VAL A 191 -12.03 -26.25 -7.75
N LEU A 192 -12.54 -25.76 -8.89
CA LEU A 192 -13.79 -26.24 -9.46
C LEU A 192 -13.58 -27.65 -10.05
N ILE A 193 -14.07 -28.66 -9.35
CA ILE A 193 -14.21 -30.00 -9.92
C ILE A 193 -15.52 -30.02 -10.70
N ASN A 194 -15.44 -30.08 -12.03
CA ASN A 194 -16.61 -30.46 -12.85
C ASN A 194 -16.96 -31.91 -12.52
N LEU A 195 -17.84 -32.12 -11.54
CA LEU A 195 -18.46 -33.41 -11.31
C LEU A 195 -19.34 -33.71 -12.52
N TYR A 196 -18.80 -34.47 -13.47
CA TYR A 196 -19.60 -35.17 -14.46
C TYR A 196 -20.45 -36.21 -13.71
N ILE A 197 -21.72 -35.89 -13.48
CA ILE A 197 -22.71 -36.87 -13.00
C ILE A 197 -23.25 -37.58 -14.25
N PRO A 198 -22.86 -38.83 -14.55
CA PRO A 198 -23.49 -39.57 -15.62
C PRO A 198 -24.96 -39.83 -15.25
N VAL A 199 -25.87 -39.30 -16.07
CA VAL A 199 -27.29 -39.68 -16.01
C VAL A 199 -27.38 -41.12 -16.50
N VAL A 200 -27.51 -42.08 -15.58
CA VAL A 200 -27.90 -43.45 -15.94
C VAL A 200 -29.40 -43.40 -16.26
N SER A 201 -29.74 -43.28 -17.54
CA SER A 201 -31.10 -43.55 -18.00
C SER A 201 -31.36 -45.05 -17.89
N LYS A 202 -32.29 -45.43 -17.03
CA LYS A 202 -32.78 -46.82 -16.95
C LYS A 202 -33.69 -47.02 -18.17
N THR A 203 -33.23 -47.78 -19.16
CA THR A 203 -34.08 -48.24 -20.27
C THR A 203 -35.16 -49.19 -19.75
N PRO A 204 -36.38 -49.14 -20.33
CA PRO A 204 -37.55 -49.90 -19.87
C PRO A 204 -37.40 -51.41 -20.05
#